data_AF-A0A2E1ZWU3-F1
#
_entry.id   AF-A0A2E1ZWU3-F1
#
_cell.length_a   1.000
_cell.length_b   1.000
_cell.length_c   1.000
_cell.angle_alpha   90.00
_cell.angle_beta   90.00
_cell.angle_gamma   90.00
#
_symmetry.space_group_name_H-M   'P 1'
#
loop_
_entity.id
_entity.type
_entity.pdbx_description
1 polymer ?
#
loop_
_entity_poly.entity_id
_entity_poly.type
_entity_poly.pdbx_seq_one_letter_code
_entity_poly.pdbx_strand_id
1 'polypeptide(L)'
;MHDSIKLLDEIKPTKNAVFLASFKGFSDTTGAAAASIEYLIDAWKAKPIIEIDPDPFYDYSMTRPQVKLKNDKRAIEWPVPTIYHAQPPNTDRDFILLAASEPNLKWKTFTEVIIETIDLFNCTTTLTFGAQPAAIPHTRPVILNLSASDSKFEKLFDLKAPSYRYQGPTGITGIINLMVREKNIDNASLWALMPHYLSFGTNPNVIESIVKKIDMAFNTKTPLSKLDLKKTNFIEQVETALKSSPESTSYIQDLESEYDKSNIVLQDQFTSNEDAEIPLPSSTEIIGDVEDFLKESRDETP
;
A
#
# COMPACT_ATOMS: atom_id res chain seq x y z
N MET A 1 -1.70 26.44 -9.63
CA MET A 1 -1.01 25.76 -8.52
C MET A 1 -1.77 26.08 -7.27
N HIS A 2 -2.46 25.09 -6.71
CA HIS A 2 -3.20 25.21 -5.46
C HIS A 2 -2.30 25.73 -4.33
N ASP A 3 -2.83 26.56 -3.44
CA ASP A 3 -2.05 27.26 -2.40
C ASP A 3 -1.33 26.31 -1.43
N SER A 4 -1.84 25.08 -1.28
CA SER A 4 -1.21 24.02 -0.48
C SER A 4 -0.01 23.35 -1.16
N ILE A 5 0.30 23.64 -2.43
CA ILE A 5 1.45 23.05 -3.13
C ILE A 5 2.68 23.92 -2.90
N LYS A 6 3.70 23.34 -2.29
CA LYS A 6 5.02 23.95 -2.13
C LYS A 6 6.05 23.19 -2.96
N LEU A 7 6.65 23.88 -3.94
CA LEU A 7 7.71 23.31 -4.77
C LEU A 7 9.03 23.23 -3.99
N LEU A 8 9.70 22.09 -4.09
CA LEU A 8 11.03 21.84 -3.54
C LEU A 8 12.13 21.85 -4.61
N ASP A 9 11.76 21.55 -5.86
CA ASP A 9 12.65 21.56 -7.03
C ASP A 9 11.90 22.08 -8.26
N GLU A 10 12.63 22.35 -9.34
CA GLU A 10 12.05 22.73 -10.62
C GLU A 10 11.26 21.56 -11.25
N ILE A 11 10.07 21.87 -11.78
CA ILE A 11 9.27 20.91 -12.53
C ILE A 11 9.88 20.74 -13.91
N LYS A 12 10.40 19.54 -14.17
CA LYS A 12 10.97 19.19 -15.48
C LYS A 12 9.92 18.48 -16.34
N PRO A 13 9.98 18.63 -17.67
CA PRO A 13 9.16 17.83 -18.56
C PRO A 13 9.40 16.34 -18.31
N THR A 14 8.32 15.60 -18.16
CA THR A 14 8.32 14.16 -17.95
C THR A 14 8.01 13.42 -19.25
N LYS A 15 8.36 12.14 -19.29
CA LYS A 15 8.12 11.20 -20.38
C LYS A 15 7.24 10.06 -19.87
N ASN A 16 6.03 9.95 -20.45
CA ASN A 16 5.08 8.86 -20.16
C ASN A 16 4.85 8.64 -18.65
N ALA A 17 4.75 9.72 -17.87
CA ALA A 17 4.82 9.62 -16.41
C ALA A 17 3.70 8.75 -15.81
N VAL A 18 4.05 7.99 -14.78
CA VAL A 18 3.11 7.21 -13.97
C VAL A 18 3.07 7.76 -12.56
N PHE A 19 1.87 8.05 -12.06
CA PHE A 19 1.66 8.44 -10.67
C PHE A 19 1.40 7.20 -9.81
N LEU A 20 2.28 6.92 -8.85
CA LEU A 20 2.13 5.85 -7.87
C LEU A 20 1.78 6.45 -6.51
N ALA A 21 0.69 5.99 -5.90
CA ALA A 21 0.29 6.50 -4.58
C ALA A 21 -0.24 5.43 -3.63
N SER A 22 0.03 5.62 -2.34
CA SER A 22 -0.54 4.79 -1.28
C SER A 22 -0.70 5.59 0.01
N PHE A 23 -1.77 5.28 0.75
CA PHE A 23 -2.21 6.03 1.91
C PHE A 23 -2.34 5.12 3.13
N LYS A 24 -1.54 5.38 4.17
CA LYS A 24 -1.66 4.71 5.48
C LYS A 24 -2.96 5.16 6.13
N GLY A 25 -3.80 4.24 6.62
CA GLY A 25 -5.11 4.57 7.16
C GLY A 25 -6.15 3.51 6.82
N PHE A 26 -7.36 3.91 6.41
CA PHE A 26 -8.45 2.99 6.11
C PHE A 26 -8.09 1.97 5.01
N SER A 27 -7.33 2.41 4.00
CA SER A 27 -6.94 1.57 2.85
C SER A 27 -5.69 0.70 3.09
N ASP A 28 -4.94 0.95 4.17
CA ASP A 28 -3.69 0.27 4.50
C ASP A 28 -3.41 0.43 6.00
N THR A 29 -4.05 -0.42 6.81
CA THR A 29 -4.03 -0.30 8.28
C THR A 29 -2.66 -0.56 8.88
N THR A 30 -1.86 -1.45 8.26
CA THR A 30 -0.51 -1.79 8.71
C THR A 30 0.57 -0.88 8.11
N GLY A 31 0.22 -0.11 7.08
CA GLY A 31 1.16 0.73 6.33
C GLY A 31 2.08 -0.07 5.38
N ALA A 32 1.77 -1.36 5.12
CA ALA A 32 2.60 -2.23 4.30
C ALA A 32 2.55 -1.87 2.82
N ALA A 33 1.40 -1.43 2.32
CA ALA A 33 1.28 -0.95 0.95
C ALA A 33 2.06 0.37 0.78
N ALA A 34 1.88 1.32 1.70
CA ALA A 34 2.59 2.60 1.68
C ALA A 34 4.11 2.46 1.79
N ALA A 35 4.58 1.47 2.57
CA ALA A 35 6.00 1.13 2.65
C ALA A 35 6.59 0.65 1.30
N SER A 36 5.76 0.22 0.35
CA SER A 36 6.21 -0.10 -1.01
C SER A 36 6.66 1.15 -1.77
N ILE A 37 5.95 2.27 -1.63
CA ILE A 37 6.40 3.56 -2.19
C ILE A 37 7.71 4.00 -1.52
N GLU A 38 7.80 3.90 -0.19
CA GLU A 38 9.03 4.24 0.54
C GLU A 38 10.23 3.40 0.06
N TYR A 39 10.00 2.12 -0.21
CA TYR A 39 10.99 1.23 -0.79
C TYR A 39 11.43 1.67 -2.19
N LEU A 40 10.48 2.04 -3.06
CA LEU A 40 10.77 2.55 -4.40
C LEU A 40 11.52 3.89 -4.36
N ILE A 41 11.19 4.78 -3.41
CA ILE A 41 11.89 6.05 -3.20
C ILE A 41 13.38 5.79 -2.93
N ASP A 42 13.73 4.87 -2.02
CA ASP A 42 15.13 4.54 -1.76
C ASP A 42 15.78 3.80 -2.94
N ALA A 43 15.09 2.81 -3.52
CA ALA A 43 15.65 1.97 -4.57
C ALA A 43 15.92 2.74 -5.87
N TRP A 44 15.01 3.64 -6.24
CA TRP A 44 15.11 4.46 -7.45
C TRP A 44 15.77 5.83 -7.21
N LYS A 45 16.20 6.12 -5.98
CA LYS A 45 16.80 7.40 -5.58
C LYS A 45 15.91 8.59 -5.96
N ALA A 46 14.62 8.44 -5.68
CA ALA A 46 13.61 9.44 -5.98
C ALA A 46 13.91 10.74 -5.22
N LYS A 47 13.72 11.87 -5.89
CA LYS A 47 13.97 13.20 -5.33
C LYS A 47 12.66 13.84 -4.91
N PRO A 48 12.58 14.43 -3.71
CA PRO A 48 11.39 15.19 -3.31
C PRO A 48 11.26 16.43 -4.19
N ILE A 49 10.07 16.69 -4.71
CA ILE A 49 9.80 17.77 -5.67
C ILE A 49 8.66 18.69 -5.21
N ILE A 50 7.69 18.16 -4.47
CA ILE A 50 6.56 18.92 -3.91
C ILE A 50 6.30 18.46 -2.47
N GLU A 51 6.07 19.41 -1.58
CA GLU A 51 5.38 19.20 -0.31
C GLU A 51 3.95 19.74 -0.41
N ILE A 52 2.99 18.98 0.11
CA ILE A 52 1.61 19.46 0.29
C ILE A 52 1.50 19.97 1.72
N ASP A 53 1.08 21.22 1.91
CA ASP A 53 0.82 21.80 3.23
C ASP A 53 -0.18 20.91 4.00
N PRO A 54 0.24 20.30 5.13
CA PRO A 54 -0.62 19.37 5.87
C PRO A 54 -1.72 20.05 6.69
N ASP A 55 -1.55 21.33 7.06
CA ASP A 55 -2.44 22.04 8.00
C ASP A 55 -3.94 21.96 7.63
N PRO A 56 -4.34 22.11 6.35
CA PRO A 56 -5.74 22.03 5.97
C PRO A 56 -6.36 20.62 6.03
N PHE A 57 -5.54 19.57 6.05
CA PHE A 57 -5.97 18.20 5.75
C PHE A 57 -5.84 17.22 6.93
N TYR A 58 -4.94 17.49 7.88
CA TYR A 58 -4.67 16.58 9.00
C TYR A 58 -5.25 17.10 10.31
N ASP A 59 -5.88 16.19 11.05
CA ASP A 59 -6.16 16.40 12.47
C ASP A 59 -4.95 15.92 13.26
N TYR A 60 -4.18 16.85 13.82
CA TYR A 60 -2.97 16.53 14.58
C TYR A 60 -3.23 15.83 15.92
N SER A 61 -4.49 15.70 16.36
CA SER A 61 -4.83 14.82 17.48
C SER A 61 -4.82 13.33 17.07
N MET A 62 -5.11 13.04 15.80
CA MET A 62 -5.08 11.71 15.20
C MET A 62 -3.72 11.40 14.58
N THR A 63 -3.19 12.32 13.76
CA THR A 63 -1.92 12.17 13.05
C THR A 63 -0.87 13.07 13.69
N ARG A 64 -0.32 12.64 14.84
CA ARG A 64 0.55 13.47 15.67
C ARG A 64 1.91 13.74 15.01
N PRO A 65 2.41 14.99 15.02
CA PRO A 65 3.80 15.30 14.72
C PRO A 65 4.74 14.59 15.69
N GLN A 66 5.92 14.21 15.21
CA GLN A 66 6.92 13.49 16.01
C GLN A 66 8.08 14.40 16.39
N VAL A 67 8.57 14.28 17.62
CA VAL A 67 9.85 14.88 18.02
C VAL A 67 10.97 13.95 17.53
N LYS A 68 11.88 14.47 16.70
CA LYS A 68 13.08 13.75 16.25
C LYS A 68 14.36 14.50 16.62
N LEU A 69 15.44 13.74 16.83
CA LEU A 69 16.79 14.30 16.96
C LEU A 69 17.41 14.39 15.56
N LYS A 70 17.71 15.61 15.12
CA LYS A 70 18.46 15.89 13.88
C LYS A 70 19.74 16.62 14.26
N ASN A 71 20.90 15.97 14.09
CA ASN A 71 22.22 16.50 14.49
C ASN A 71 22.23 16.99 15.95
N ASP A 72 21.80 16.11 16.88
CA ASP A 72 21.66 16.38 18.33
C ASP A 72 20.72 17.54 18.71
N LYS A 73 19.94 18.05 17.76
CA LYS A 73 18.91 19.08 18.01
C LYS A 73 17.52 18.49 17.86
N ARG A 74 16.64 18.79 18.83
CA ARG A 74 15.23 18.43 18.73
C ARG A 74 14.57 19.23 17.61
N ALA A 75 13.91 18.53 16.70
CA ALA A 75 13.09 19.09 15.65
C ALA A 75 11.71 18.42 15.67
N ILE A 76 10.68 19.17 15.29
CA ILE A 76 9.36 18.60 15.04
C ILE A 76 9.33 18.13 13.58
N GLU A 77 8.93 16.88 13.38
CA GLU A 77 8.61 16.34 12.08
C GLU A 77 7.10 16.25 11.94
N TRP A 78 6.59 17.02 10.99
CA TRP A 78 5.17 17.05 10.63
C TRP A 78 4.86 15.93 9.63
N PRO A 79 3.61 15.41 9.60
CA PRO A 79 3.19 14.39 8.64
C PRO A 79 2.93 15.00 7.25
N VAL A 80 3.95 15.60 6.65
CA VAL A 80 3.86 16.30 5.35
C VAL A 80 3.76 15.29 4.20
N PRO A 81 2.68 15.28 3.40
CA PRO A 81 2.64 14.52 2.16
C PRO A 81 3.67 15.08 1.20
N THR A 82 4.66 14.25 0.86
CA THR A 82 5.74 14.64 -0.05
C THR A 82 5.63 13.84 -1.33
N ILE A 83 5.68 14.52 -2.46
CA ILE A 83 5.69 13.92 -3.79
C ILE A 83 7.15 13.86 -4.26
N TYR A 84 7.52 12.70 -4.81
CA TYR A 84 8.86 12.43 -5.30
C TYR A 84 8.86 12.16 -6.80
N HIS A 85 9.93 12.55 -7.47
CA HIS A 85 10.20 12.19 -8.87
C HIS A 85 11.31 11.14 -8.94
N ALA A 86 11.11 10.11 -9.73
CA ALA A 86 12.11 9.10 -10.05
C ALA A 86 12.13 8.79 -11.54
N GLN A 87 13.32 8.51 -12.06
CA GLN A 87 13.51 7.87 -13.34
C GLN A 87 14.40 6.64 -13.13
N PRO A 88 13.81 5.43 -12.95
CA PRO A 88 14.57 4.23 -12.67
C PRO A 88 15.59 3.94 -13.80
N PRO A 89 16.70 3.24 -13.51
CA PRO A 89 17.66 2.89 -14.54
C PRO A 89 17.02 2.02 -15.65
N ASN A 90 17.43 2.24 -16.90
CA ASN A 90 17.01 1.46 -18.07
C ASN A 90 15.51 1.56 -18.43
N THR A 91 14.84 2.63 -18.01
CA THR A 91 13.49 2.96 -18.50
C THR A 91 13.42 4.40 -19.03
N ASP A 92 12.62 4.60 -20.07
CA ASP A 92 12.33 5.92 -20.66
C ASP A 92 11.10 6.58 -20.02
N ARG A 93 10.73 6.12 -18.82
CA ARG A 93 9.52 6.51 -18.10
C ARG A 93 9.84 7.20 -16.78
N ASP A 94 9.11 8.26 -16.50
CA ASP A 94 9.14 8.94 -15.20
C ASP A 94 8.08 8.38 -14.24
N PHE A 95 8.40 8.41 -12.95
CA PHE A 95 7.51 8.01 -11.88
C PHE A 95 7.37 9.14 -10.88
N ILE A 96 6.11 9.46 -10.56
CA ILE A 96 5.75 10.42 -9.52
C ILE A 96 5.18 9.62 -8.35
N LEU A 97 5.83 9.69 -7.19
CA LEU A 97 5.59 8.79 -6.06
C LEU A 97 5.01 9.57 -4.88
N LEU A 98 3.98 9.01 -4.24
CA LEU A 98 3.39 9.55 -3.02
C LEU A 98 3.09 8.45 -2.00
N ALA A 99 3.76 8.51 -0.85
CA ALA A 99 3.33 7.82 0.37
C ALA A 99 2.87 8.88 1.36
N ALA A 100 1.64 8.75 1.87
CA ALA A 100 1.12 9.68 2.87
C ALA A 100 0.26 8.95 3.91
N SER A 101 -0.01 9.60 5.03
CA SER A 101 -1.16 9.20 5.84
C SER A 101 -2.43 9.67 5.14
N GLU A 102 -3.51 8.92 5.24
CA GLU A 102 -4.81 9.36 4.75
C GLU A 102 -5.20 10.68 5.45
N PRO A 103 -5.58 11.73 4.69
CA PRO A 103 -6.00 12.99 5.30
C PRO A 103 -7.22 12.75 6.19
N ASN A 104 -7.42 13.56 7.22
CA ASN A 104 -8.59 13.46 8.10
C ASN A 104 -9.73 14.38 7.63
N LEU A 105 -9.38 15.47 6.95
CA LEU A 105 -10.28 16.56 6.59
C LEU A 105 -10.14 16.92 5.10
N LYS A 106 -11.16 17.61 4.57
CA LYS A 106 -11.14 18.25 3.24
C LYS A 106 -10.72 17.34 2.07
N TRP A 107 -11.18 16.09 2.06
CA TRP A 107 -10.83 15.10 1.02
C TRP A 107 -11.05 15.60 -0.41
N LYS A 108 -12.13 16.36 -0.67
CA LYS A 108 -12.38 16.95 -1.99
C LYS A 108 -11.22 17.86 -2.44
N THR A 109 -10.83 18.79 -1.58
CA THR A 109 -9.71 19.72 -1.84
C THR A 109 -8.37 18.98 -1.91
N PHE A 110 -8.15 18.00 -1.04
CA PHE A 110 -6.93 17.18 -1.11
C PHE A 110 -6.84 16.44 -2.45
N THR A 111 -7.94 15.85 -2.91
CA THR A 111 -7.99 15.20 -4.23
C THR A 111 -7.75 16.19 -5.36
N GLU A 112 -8.29 17.41 -5.31
CA GLU A 112 -7.97 18.47 -6.29
C GLU A 112 -6.47 18.77 -6.37
N VAL A 113 -5.77 18.83 -5.22
CA VAL A 113 -4.31 19.00 -5.15
C VAL A 113 -3.57 17.83 -5.82
N ILE A 114 -4.00 16.59 -5.56
CA ILE A 114 -3.41 15.39 -6.19
C ILE A 114 -3.65 15.40 -7.70
N ILE A 115 -4.85 15.73 -8.14
CA ILE A 115 -5.18 15.84 -9.56
C ILE A 115 -4.34 16.93 -10.24
N GLU A 116 -4.18 18.10 -9.62
CA GLU A 116 -3.32 19.14 -10.16
C GLU A 116 -1.86 18.69 -10.25
N THR A 117 -1.38 17.89 -9.30
CA THR A 117 -0.04 17.27 -9.37
C THR A 117 0.06 16.31 -10.56
N ILE A 118 -0.94 15.44 -10.76
CA ILE A 118 -0.99 14.49 -11.89
C ILE A 118 -0.95 15.25 -13.22
N ASP A 119 -1.74 16.32 -13.34
CA ASP A 119 -1.80 17.20 -14.52
C ASP A 119 -0.46 17.92 -14.74
N LEU A 120 0.17 18.44 -13.67
CA LEU A 120 1.45 19.15 -13.70
C LEU A 120 2.59 18.31 -14.29
N PHE A 121 2.61 17.01 -13.98
CA PHE A 121 3.59 16.07 -14.51
C PHE A 121 3.10 15.28 -15.72
N ASN A 122 1.98 15.69 -16.34
CA ASN A 122 1.37 15.01 -17.49
C ASN A 122 1.28 13.48 -17.31
N CYS A 123 0.92 13.04 -16.11
CA CYS A 123 0.81 11.62 -15.81
C CYS A 123 -0.37 11.04 -16.58
N THR A 124 -0.11 10.06 -17.45
CA THR A 124 -1.15 9.42 -18.27
C THR A 124 -1.71 8.16 -17.62
N THR A 125 -1.04 7.65 -16.60
CA THR A 125 -1.44 6.46 -15.87
C THR A 125 -1.24 6.67 -14.38
N THR A 126 -2.19 6.21 -13.58
CA THR A 126 -2.09 6.21 -12.12
C THR A 126 -2.23 4.77 -11.60
N LEU A 127 -1.46 4.46 -10.56
CA LEU A 127 -1.58 3.21 -9.83
C LEU A 127 -1.63 3.54 -8.34
N THR A 128 -2.75 3.22 -7.71
CA THR A 128 -2.86 3.27 -6.26
C THR A 128 -2.70 1.88 -5.65
N PHE A 129 -2.34 1.79 -4.38
CA PHE A 129 -2.37 0.50 -3.71
C PHE A 129 -2.63 0.59 -2.22
N GLY A 130 -3.27 -0.46 -1.72
CA GLY A 130 -3.66 -0.63 -0.32
C GLY A 130 -3.45 -2.06 0.14
N ALA A 131 -3.64 -2.29 1.43
CA ALA A 131 -3.59 -3.61 2.04
C ALA A 131 -4.77 -3.80 2.99
N GLN A 132 -5.47 -4.92 2.86
CA GLN A 132 -6.68 -5.21 3.61
C GLN A 132 -6.58 -6.56 4.33
N PRO A 133 -7.09 -6.66 5.57
CA PRO A 133 -7.23 -7.91 6.29
C PRO A 133 -8.12 -8.93 5.53
N ALA A 134 -7.71 -10.19 5.54
CA ALA A 134 -8.42 -11.31 4.93
C ALA A 134 -8.15 -12.61 5.71
N ALA A 135 -9.03 -13.60 5.53
CA ALA A 135 -8.85 -14.96 6.02
C ALA A 135 -7.84 -15.72 5.14
N ILE A 136 -6.56 -15.36 5.25
CA ILE A 136 -5.46 -16.00 4.52
C ILE A 136 -4.29 -16.31 5.46
N PRO A 137 -3.47 -17.32 5.18
CA PRO A 137 -2.29 -17.63 5.98
C PRO A 137 -1.08 -16.76 5.61
N HIS A 138 -0.22 -16.46 6.58
CA HIS A 138 1.04 -15.75 6.35
C HIS A 138 2.13 -16.60 5.70
N THR A 139 1.93 -17.92 5.66
CA THR A 139 2.84 -18.95 5.13
C THR A 139 2.67 -19.19 3.62
N ARG A 140 1.80 -18.43 2.96
CA ARG A 140 1.55 -18.51 1.51
C ARG A 140 1.83 -17.17 0.83
N PRO A 141 2.05 -17.16 -0.50
CA PRO A 141 2.26 -15.92 -1.24
C PRO A 141 1.13 -14.90 -1.04
N VAL A 142 1.47 -13.62 -1.02
CA VAL A 142 0.47 -12.54 -0.90
C VAL A 142 -0.38 -12.50 -2.17
N ILE A 143 -1.70 -12.53 -1.99
CA ILE A 143 -2.66 -12.32 -3.08
C ILE A 143 -2.81 -10.81 -3.32
N LEU A 144 -2.74 -10.42 -4.59
CA LEU A 144 -3.03 -9.06 -5.04
C LEU A 144 -4.29 -9.06 -5.90
N ASN A 145 -5.30 -8.31 -5.48
CA ASN A 145 -6.48 -8.04 -6.30
C ASN A 145 -6.27 -6.77 -7.12
N LEU A 146 -6.62 -6.83 -8.40
CA LEU A 146 -6.60 -5.68 -9.31
C LEU A 146 -8.00 -5.05 -9.37
N SER A 147 -8.08 -3.73 -9.29
CA SER A 147 -9.22 -2.97 -9.78
C SER A 147 -8.73 -1.96 -10.79
N ALA A 148 -9.37 -1.86 -11.96
CA ALA A 148 -8.84 -1.09 -13.07
C ALA A 148 -9.93 -0.38 -13.88
N SER A 149 -9.57 0.74 -14.48
CA SER A 149 -10.45 1.49 -15.40
C SER A 149 -10.58 0.84 -16.78
N ASP A 150 -9.61 0.00 -17.17
CA ASP A 150 -9.50 -0.61 -18.49
C ASP A 150 -8.89 -2.02 -18.40
N SER A 151 -9.32 -2.94 -19.26
CA SER A 151 -8.86 -4.34 -19.26
C SER A 151 -7.40 -4.51 -19.68
N LYS A 152 -6.76 -3.50 -20.27
CA LYS A 152 -5.31 -3.53 -20.57
C LYS A 152 -4.47 -3.72 -19.31
N PHE A 153 -4.94 -3.25 -18.15
CA PHE A 153 -4.24 -3.45 -16.88
C PHE A 153 -4.22 -4.91 -16.44
N GLU A 154 -5.18 -5.73 -16.86
CA GLU A 154 -5.17 -7.16 -16.56
C GLU A 154 -3.96 -7.85 -17.18
N LYS A 155 -3.63 -7.47 -18.43
CA LYS A 155 -2.45 -7.97 -19.14
C LYS A 155 -1.16 -7.40 -18.56
N LEU A 156 -1.15 -6.12 -18.19
CA LEU A 156 0.05 -5.47 -17.61
C LEU A 156 0.42 -6.08 -16.26
N PHE A 157 -0.58 -6.36 -15.42
CA PHE A 157 -0.35 -6.90 -14.08
C PHE A 157 -0.46 -8.42 -14.01
N ASP A 158 -0.83 -9.12 -15.09
CA ASP A 158 -1.13 -10.55 -15.07
C ASP A 158 -2.05 -10.91 -13.89
N LEU A 159 -3.16 -10.17 -13.82
CA LEU A 159 -4.19 -10.27 -12.78
C LEU A 159 -5.55 -9.99 -13.43
N LYS A 160 -6.58 -10.76 -13.08
CA LYS A 160 -7.94 -10.44 -13.51
C LYS A 160 -8.52 -9.34 -12.63
N ALA A 161 -9.20 -8.37 -13.24
CA ALA A 161 -10.02 -7.44 -12.48
C ALA A 161 -11.36 -8.14 -12.20
N PRO A 162 -11.67 -8.44 -10.93
CA PRO A 162 -12.90 -9.10 -10.59
C PRO A 162 -14.09 -8.17 -10.89
N SER A 163 -15.22 -8.76 -11.28
CA SER A 163 -16.46 -8.02 -11.59
C SER A 163 -17.22 -7.59 -10.33
N TYR A 164 -16.52 -7.23 -9.25
CA TYR A 164 -17.16 -6.89 -7.97
C TYR A 164 -17.91 -5.57 -8.08
N ARG A 165 -19.19 -5.58 -7.68
CA ARG A 165 -20.06 -4.40 -7.56
C ARG A 165 -20.09 -3.91 -6.12
N TYR A 166 -18.92 -3.74 -5.50
CA TYR A 166 -18.84 -3.29 -4.12
C TYR A 166 -19.55 -1.94 -3.94
N GLN A 167 -20.38 -1.84 -2.89
CA GLN A 167 -20.99 -0.61 -2.43
C GLN A 167 -20.83 -0.53 -0.91
N GLY A 168 -20.23 0.55 -0.42
CA GLY A 168 -19.98 0.74 1.00
C GLY A 168 -19.05 1.92 1.28
N PRO A 169 -18.57 2.06 2.53
CA PRO A 169 -17.58 3.05 2.90
C PRO A 169 -16.33 2.98 2.01
N THR A 170 -15.71 4.13 1.76
CA THR A 170 -14.48 4.21 0.96
C THR A 170 -13.48 5.17 1.61
N GLY A 171 -12.21 4.98 1.29
CA GLY A 171 -11.11 5.86 1.69
C GLY A 171 -10.74 6.87 0.61
N ILE A 172 -9.72 7.67 0.89
CA ILE A 172 -9.17 8.66 -0.05
C ILE A 172 -8.72 8.03 -1.36
N THR A 173 -8.20 6.79 -1.31
CA THR A 173 -7.79 6.01 -2.49
C THR A 173 -8.95 5.80 -3.46
N GLY A 174 -10.13 5.44 -2.96
CA GLY A 174 -11.31 5.25 -3.80
C GLY A 174 -11.77 6.55 -4.45
N ILE A 175 -11.73 7.66 -3.70
CA ILE A 175 -12.08 8.99 -4.21
C ILE A 175 -11.11 9.43 -5.31
N ILE A 176 -9.81 9.31 -5.07
CA ILE A 176 -8.79 9.65 -6.08
C ILE A 176 -9.01 8.83 -7.34
N ASN A 177 -9.19 7.51 -7.23
CA ASN A 177 -9.39 6.61 -8.37
C ASN A 177 -10.64 6.97 -9.20
N LEU A 178 -11.75 7.34 -8.55
CA LEU A 178 -12.94 7.79 -9.26
C LEU A 178 -12.72 9.15 -9.94
N MET A 179 -12.07 10.10 -9.27
CA MET A 179 -11.80 11.44 -9.81
C MET A 179 -10.84 11.42 -11.00
N VAL A 180 -9.77 10.61 -10.96
CA VAL A 180 -8.87 10.44 -12.12
C VAL A 180 -9.60 9.78 -13.30
N ARG A 181 -10.54 8.87 -13.01
CA ARG A 181 -11.37 8.23 -14.05
C ARG A 181 -12.29 9.23 -14.73
N GLU A 182 -12.93 10.12 -13.98
CA GLU A 182 -13.76 11.21 -14.55
C GLU A 182 -12.97 12.14 -15.47
N LYS A 183 -11.65 12.25 -15.24
CA LYS A 183 -10.71 12.99 -16.09
C LYS A 183 -10.13 12.18 -17.25
N ASN A 184 -10.61 10.96 -17.49
CA ASN A 184 -10.13 10.05 -18.53
C ASN A 184 -8.64 9.68 -18.39
N ILE A 185 -8.11 9.68 -17.17
CA ILE A 185 -6.76 9.19 -16.88
C ILE A 185 -6.84 7.70 -16.59
N ASP A 186 -5.98 6.92 -17.25
CA ASP A 186 -5.91 5.48 -17.03
C ASP A 186 -5.53 5.20 -15.58
N ASN A 187 -6.30 4.38 -14.89
CA ASN A 187 -6.04 4.09 -13.49
C ASN A 187 -6.26 2.63 -13.13
N ALA A 188 -5.44 2.17 -12.19
CA ALA A 188 -5.60 0.89 -11.53
C ALA A 188 -5.29 1.01 -10.05
N SER A 189 -5.74 0.03 -9.28
CA SER A 189 -5.39 -0.16 -7.89
C SER A 189 -5.05 -1.61 -7.60
N LEU A 190 -4.01 -1.83 -6.79
CA LEU A 190 -3.65 -3.14 -6.27
C LEU A 190 -4.00 -3.23 -4.79
N TRP A 191 -4.71 -4.28 -4.41
CA TRP A 191 -5.11 -4.54 -3.03
C TRP A 191 -4.46 -5.81 -2.53
N ALA A 192 -3.48 -5.66 -1.65
CA ALA A 192 -2.84 -6.79 -0.99
C ALA A 192 -3.76 -7.36 0.08
N LEU A 193 -4.06 -8.65 -0.02
CA LEU A 193 -4.72 -9.36 1.06
C LEU A 193 -3.67 -9.71 2.10
N MET A 194 -3.96 -9.41 3.37
CA MET A 194 -3.10 -9.69 4.50
C MET A 194 -3.81 -10.62 5.49
N PRO A 195 -3.10 -11.52 6.17
CA PRO A 195 -3.66 -12.28 7.28
C PRO A 195 -4.24 -11.33 8.32
N HIS A 196 -5.54 -11.43 8.62
CA HIS A 196 -6.22 -10.54 9.56
C HIS A 196 -5.64 -10.57 10.98
N TYR A 197 -5.02 -11.68 11.36
CA TYR A 197 -4.31 -11.84 12.62
C TYR A 197 -2.96 -11.09 12.67
N LEU A 198 -2.46 -10.60 11.54
CA LEU A 198 -1.24 -9.77 11.45
C LEU A 198 -1.63 -8.30 11.24
N SER A 199 -2.31 -7.74 12.24
CA SER A 199 -2.80 -6.35 12.23
C SER A 199 -1.74 -5.32 12.65
N PHE A 200 -0.53 -5.75 13.01
CA PHE A 200 0.55 -4.88 13.46
C PHE A 200 1.86 -5.17 12.73
N GLY A 201 2.62 -4.10 12.46
CA GLY A 201 3.90 -4.16 11.78
C GLY A 201 3.81 -4.19 10.26
N THR A 202 4.88 -3.74 9.60
CA THR A 202 4.95 -3.66 8.14
C THR A 202 5.33 -5.03 7.57
N ASN A 203 4.40 -5.72 6.91
CA ASN A 203 4.68 -7.02 6.29
C ASN A 203 5.56 -6.86 5.03
N PRO A 204 6.82 -7.33 5.03
CA PRO A 204 7.74 -7.18 3.90
C PRO A 204 7.34 -8.00 2.67
N ASN A 205 6.52 -9.04 2.83
CA ASN A 205 6.02 -9.83 1.71
C ASN A 205 5.00 -9.04 0.86
N VAL A 206 4.26 -8.12 1.47
CA VAL A 206 3.38 -7.19 0.75
C VAL A 206 4.20 -6.25 -0.11
N ILE A 207 5.27 -5.67 0.47
CA ILE A 207 6.20 -4.81 -0.25
C ILE A 207 6.78 -5.52 -1.47
N GLU A 208 7.32 -6.73 -1.27
CA GLU A 208 7.91 -7.51 -2.35
C GLU A 208 6.89 -7.79 -3.47
N SER A 209 5.68 -8.20 -3.13
CA SER A 209 4.65 -8.54 -4.12
C SER A 209 4.20 -7.33 -4.94
N ILE A 210 3.98 -6.16 -4.30
CA ILE A 210 3.61 -4.92 -4.99
C ILE A 210 4.74 -4.47 -5.91
N VAL A 211 5.99 -4.45 -5.40
CA VAL A 211 7.16 -4.04 -6.20
C VAL A 211 7.36 -4.96 -7.41
N LYS A 212 7.23 -6.29 -7.25
CA LYS A 212 7.31 -7.24 -8.38
C LYS A 212 6.25 -6.97 -9.45
N LYS A 213 5.01 -6.65 -9.05
CA LYS A 213 3.94 -6.32 -10.01
C LYS A 213 4.19 -4.98 -10.72
N ILE A 214 4.74 -3.99 -10.03
CA ILE A 214 5.17 -2.71 -10.64
C ILE A 214 6.30 -2.93 -11.65
N ASP A 215 7.33 -3.68 -11.27
CA ASP A 215 8.46 -4.03 -12.14
C ASP A 215 8.01 -4.75 -13.40
N MET A 216 7.09 -5.71 -13.26
CA MET A 216 6.50 -6.42 -14.39
C MET A 216 5.67 -5.49 -15.30
N ALA A 217 4.75 -4.70 -14.73
CA ALA A 217 3.82 -3.89 -15.51
C ALA A 217 4.49 -2.74 -16.24
N PHE A 218 5.54 -2.15 -15.66
CA PHE A 218 6.21 -0.97 -16.21
C PHE A 218 7.63 -1.24 -16.71
N ASN A 219 8.04 -2.51 -16.76
CA ASN A 219 9.35 -2.96 -17.19
C ASN A 219 10.50 -2.24 -16.43
N THR A 220 10.33 -2.08 -15.12
CA THR A 220 11.37 -1.56 -14.22
C THR A 220 12.13 -2.71 -13.56
N LYS A 221 13.27 -2.39 -12.94
CA LYS A 221 14.06 -3.35 -12.16
C LYS A 221 14.40 -2.78 -10.81
N THR A 222 13.83 -3.37 -9.77
CA THR A 222 14.02 -2.94 -8.39
C THR A 222 14.78 -4.04 -7.63
N PRO A 223 15.96 -3.75 -7.05
CA PRO A 223 16.66 -4.72 -6.22
C PRO A 223 15.81 -5.11 -5.00
N LEU A 224 15.62 -6.42 -4.76
CA LEU A 224 14.80 -6.93 -3.65
C LEU A 224 15.62 -7.51 -2.49
N SER A 225 16.95 -7.59 -2.63
CA SER A 225 17.83 -8.22 -1.64
C SER A 225 17.76 -7.59 -0.24
N LYS A 226 17.42 -6.29 -0.15
CA LYS A 226 17.22 -5.60 1.13
C LYS A 226 15.97 -6.09 1.89
N LEU A 227 15.03 -6.76 1.20
CA LEU A 227 13.82 -7.31 1.81
C LEU A 227 14.03 -8.73 2.32
N ASP A 228 15.03 -9.48 1.82
CA ASP A 228 15.19 -10.90 2.19
C ASP A 228 15.38 -11.09 3.69
N LEU A 229 16.29 -10.33 4.31
CA LEU A 229 16.48 -10.38 5.77
C LEU A 229 15.22 -9.93 6.52
N LYS A 230 14.53 -8.89 6.03
CA LYS A 230 13.29 -8.41 6.67
C LYS A 230 12.19 -9.47 6.63
N LYS A 231 12.05 -10.21 5.53
CA LYS A 231 11.09 -11.31 5.39
C LYS A 231 11.41 -12.45 6.35
N THR A 232 12.66 -12.88 6.41
CA THR A 232 13.08 -13.93 7.35
C THR A 232 12.77 -13.54 8.79
N ASN A 233 13.18 -12.34 9.22
CA ASN A 233 12.91 -11.87 10.57
C ASN A 233 11.41 -11.75 10.86
N PHE A 234 10.62 -11.27 9.88
CA PHE A 234 9.18 -11.16 10.03
C PHE A 234 8.52 -12.53 10.23
N ILE A 235 8.88 -13.54 9.43
CA ILE A 235 8.34 -14.89 9.57
C ILE A 235 8.73 -15.48 10.93
N GLU A 236 9.99 -15.36 11.34
CA GLU A 236 10.45 -15.85 12.65
C GLU A 236 9.70 -15.20 13.82
N GLN A 237 9.45 -13.89 13.75
CA GLN A 237 8.66 -13.17 14.76
C GLN A 237 7.22 -13.68 14.82
N VAL A 238 6.58 -13.83 13.66
CA VAL A 238 5.20 -14.35 13.57
C VAL A 238 5.12 -15.77 14.11
N GLU A 239 6.00 -16.68 13.68
CA GLU A 239 6.03 -18.06 14.17
C GLU A 239 6.32 -18.13 15.67
N THR A 240 7.18 -17.26 16.20
CA THR A 240 7.46 -17.19 17.64
C THR A 240 6.24 -16.73 18.43
N ALA A 241 5.53 -15.72 17.92
CA ALA A 241 4.29 -15.24 18.52
C ALA A 241 3.19 -16.31 18.52
N LEU A 242 3.15 -17.17 17.50
CA LEU A 242 2.13 -18.22 17.37
C LEU A 242 2.42 -19.48 18.18
N LYS A 243 3.69 -19.73 18.57
CA LYS A 243 4.08 -20.90 19.38
C LYS A 243 3.44 -20.94 20.76
N SER A 244 2.94 -19.81 21.27
CA SER A 244 2.27 -19.73 22.56
C SER A 244 0.86 -20.34 22.57
N SER A 245 0.24 -20.59 21.40
CA SER A 245 -1.13 -21.11 21.30
C SER A 245 -1.28 -22.28 20.31
N PRO A 246 -1.53 -23.51 20.79
CA PRO A 246 -1.85 -24.66 19.93
C PRO A 246 -3.07 -24.45 19.04
N GLU A 247 -4.05 -23.66 19.49
CA GLU A 247 -5.27 -23.32 18.75
C GLU A 247 -4.93 -22.49 17.50
N SER A 248 -3.97 -21.57 17.60
CA SER A 248 -3.47 -20.79 16.47
C SER A 248 -2.85 -21.64 15.37
N THR A 249 -2.20 -22.75 15.74
CA THR A 249 -1.61 -23.67 14.75
C THR A 249 -2.68 -24.37 13.91
N SER A 250 -3.73 -24.89 14.56
CA SER A 250 -4.86 -25.53 13.85
C SER A 250 -5.55 -24.52 12.93
N TYR A 251 -5.78 -23.31 13.42
CA TYR A 251 -6.43 -22.26 12.64
C TYR A 251 -5.63 -21.89 11.37
N ILE A 252 -4.31 -21.77 11.48
CA ILE A 252 -3.44 -21.49 10.33
C ILE A 252 -3.49 -22.63 9.32
N GLN A 253 -3.48 -23.89 9.77
CA GLN A 253 -3.60 -25.05 8.88
C GLN A 253 -4.92 -25.06 8.11
N ASP A 254 -6.02 -24.64 8.74
CA ASP A 254 -7.31 -24.49 8.07
C ASP A 254 -7.24 -23.40 6.98
N LEU A 255 -6.66 -22.24 7.30
CA LEU A 255 -6.45 -21.15 6.32
C LEU A 255 -5.54 -21.58 5.16
N GLU A 256 -4.50 -22.38 5.44
CA GLU A 256 -3.64 -22.98 4.41
C GLU A 256 -4.43 -23.92 3.49
N SER A 257 -5.27 -24.77 4.07
CA SER A 257 -6.13 -25.68 3.30
C SER A 257 -7.09 -24.91 2.39
N GLU A 258 -7.72 -23.84 2.89
CA GLU A 258 -8.63 -22.99 2.10
C GLU A 258 -7.89 -22.21 1.00
N TYR A 259 -6.71 -21.67 1.32
CA TYR A 259 -5.85 -20.99 0.34
C TYR A 259 -5.45 -21.95 -0.78
N ASP A 260 -4.96 -23.13 -0.44
CA ASP A 260 -4.49 -24.11 -1.43
C ASP A 260 -5.65 -24.64 -2.28
N LYS A 261 -6.84 -24.88 -1.69
CA LYS A 261 -8.05 -25.26 -2.45
C LYS A 261 -8.47 -24.16 -3.43
N SER A 262 -8.53 -22.91 -2.98
CA SER A 262 -8.93 -21.79 -3.84
C SER A 262 -7.91 -21.50 -4.93
N ASN A 263 -6.60 -21.60 -4.65
CA ASN A 263 -5.56 -21.46 -5.67
C ASN A 263 -5.55 -22.61 -6.70
N ILE A 264 -5.91 -23.83 -6.29
CA ILE A 264 -6.12 -24.96 -7.22
C ILE A 264 -7.36 -24.71 -8.10
N VAL A 265 -8.44 -24.13 -7.57
CA VAL A 265 -9.65 -23.80 -8.33
C VAL A 265 -9.46 -22.61 -9.28
N LEU A 266 -8.56 -21.67 -8.96
CA LEU A 266 -8.19 -20.55 -9.84
C LEU A 266 -7.43 -20.98 -11.10
N GLN A 267 -6.91 -22.20 -11.15
CA GLN A 267 -6.32 -22.79 -12.37
C GLN A 267 -7.35 -23.48 -13.28
N ASP A 268 -8.55 -23.85 -12.81
CA ASP A 268 -9.43 -24.71 -13.62
C ASP A 268 -10.92 -24.34 -13.71
N GLN A 269 -11.56 -23.59 -12.79
CA GLN A 269 -12.99 -23.26 -12.94
C GLN A 269 -13.35 -21.89 -12.35
N PHE A 270 -13.62 -20.92 -13.24
CA PHE A 270 -14.19 -19.63 -12.87
C PHE A 270 -15.72 -19.74 -12.81
N THR A 271 -16.26 -20.16 -11.67
CA THR A 271 -17.65 -19.89 -11.32
C THR A 271 -17.77 -19.16 -10.00
N SER A 272 -18.57 -18.11 -10.08
CA SER A 272 -19.07 -17.22 -9.05
C SER A 272 -19.46 -17.91 -7.75
N ASN A 273 -19.10 -17.30 -6.63
CA ASN A 273 -20.00 -17.19 -5.49
C ASN A 273 -20.03 -15.73 -5.05
N GLU A 274 -21.20 -15.13 -5.23
CA GLU A 274 -21.64 -13.88 -4.62
C GLU A 274 -22.02 -14.16 -3.16
N ASP A 275 -21.87 -13.15 -2.30
CA ASP A 275 -22.43 -13.07 -0.95
C ASP A 275 -21.91 -14.06 0.11
N ALA A 276 -20.61 -14.04 0.37
CA ALA A 276 -20.10 -14.44 1.68
C ALA A 276 -19.24 -13.32 2.27
N GLU A 277 -19.86 -12.42 3.03
CA GLU A 277 -19.19 -11.95 4.24
C GLU A 277 -19.00 -13.21 5.10
N ILE A 278 -17.86 -13.89 4.96
CA ILE A 278 -17.38 -14.76 6.03
C ILE A 278 -17.08 -13.77 7.16
N PRO A 279 -17.86 -13.76 8.26
CA PRO A 279 -17.53 -12.90 9.38
C PRO A 279 -16.11 -13.28 9.78
N LEU A 280 -15.16 -12.35 9.64
CA LEU A 280 -13.83 -12.56 10.16
C LEU A 280 -14.02 -12.90 11.63
N PRO A 281 -13.54 -14.05 12.13
CA PRO A 281 -13.64 -14.35 13.54
C PRO A 281 -13.04 -13.17 14.31
N SER A 282 -13.74 -12.70 15.34
CA SER A 282 -13.26 -11.58 16.14
C SER A 282 -11.87 -11.92 16.67
N SER A 283 -10.91 -11.04 16.45
CA SER A 283 -9.50 -11.29 16.80
C SER A 283 -9.27 -11.57 18.29
N THR A 284 -10.26 -11.30 19.12
CA THR A 284 -10.17 -11.30 20.58
C THR A 284 -10.06 -12.68 21.24
N GLU A 285 -10.43 -13.79 20.59
CA GLU A 285 -10.43 -15.11 21.26
C GLU A 285 -9.19 -15.98 20.98
N ILE A 286 -8.44 -15.74 19.90
CA ILE A 286 -7.27 -16.55 19.52
C ILE A 286 -5.96 -15.72 19.44
N ILE A 287 -6.05 -14.39 19.35
CA ILE A 287 -4.99 -13.54 18.75
C ILE A 287 -4.47 -12.44 19.70
N GLY A 288 -5.09 -12.22 20.87
CA GLY A 288 -4.63 -11.20 21.82
C GLY A 288 -3.13 -11.33 22.16
N ASP A 289 -2.67 -12.57 22.38
CA ASP A 289 -1.29 -12.87 22.74
C ASP A 289 -0.30 -12.62 21.58
N VAL A 290 -0.74 -12.79 20.32
CA VAL A 290 0.09 -12.54 19.13
C VAL A 290 0.25 -11.04 18.90
N GLU A 291 -0.83 -10.29 19.07
CA GLU A 291 -0.82 -8.84 18.90
C GLU A 291 0.07 -8.15 19.94
N ASP A 292 0.00 -8.58 21.19
CA ASP A 292 0.75 -7.97 22.29
C ASP A 292 2.25 -8.29 22.17
N PHE A 293 2.62 -9.53 21.81
CA PHE A 293 4.02 -9.89 21.56
C PHE A 293 4.66 -9.09 20.40
N LEU A 294 3.92 -8.90 19.30
CA LEU A 294 4.41 -8.13 18.14
C LEU A 294 4.53 -6.63 18.43
N LYS A 295 3.69 -6.09 19.32
CA LYS A 295 3.81 -4.69 19.78
C LYS A 295 5.06 -4.50 20.64
N GLU A 296 5.27 -5.37 21.63
CA GLU A 296 6.41 -5.30 22.56
C GLU A 296 7.76 -5.42 21.85
N SER A 297 7.87 -6.32 20.86
CA SER A 297 9.11 -6.55 20.11
C SER A 297 9.56 -5.33 19.26
N ARG A 298 8.69 -4.35 19.02
CA ARG A 298 9.02 -3.14 18.25
C ARG A 298 9.60 -2.03 19.12
N ASP A 299 9.14 -1.90 20.36
CA ASP A 299 9.61 -0.87 21.29
C ASP A 299 11.04 -1.15 21.80
N GLU A 300 11.55 -2.37 21.59
CA GLU A 300 12.92 -2.77 21.92
C GLU A 300 13.95 -2.55 20.80
N THR A 301 13.54 -2.09 19.60
CA THR A 301 14.50 -1.78 18.52
C THR A 301 14.80 -0.26 18.49
N PRO A 302 16.02 0.18 18.85
CA PRO A 302 16.37 1.61 18.92
C PRO A 302 16.43 2.32 17.55
#